data_AF-A0A7V9G488-F1
#
_entry.id   AF-A0A7V9G488-F1
#
_cell.length_a   1.000
_cell.length_b   1.000
_cell.length_c   1.000
_cell.angle_alpha   90.00
_cell.angle_beta   90.00
_cell.angle_gamma   90.00
#
_symmetry.space_group_name_H-M   'P 1'
#
loop_
_entity.id
_entity.type
_entity.pdbx_description
1 polymer ?
#
loop_
_entity_poly.entity_id
_entity_poly.type
_entity_poly.pdbx_seq_one_letter_code
_entity_poly.pdbx_strand_id
1 'polypeptide(L)'
;MRTLLSLVLLSSIIWLPAAQAAEPLVEATKNNVHVEISLERGAGSDATLVGVFTPDARDLHIYDIALSDDADGGVATRLALAPGSPAAARGPLTADRTSHQLAGLPVYPEGPVTVRLPITLPTADRAGSVTTAVLVSYMACTKTNCRIPVISERLSIVLPVVAGAAPPASTTASATAAVVAPERADLASIRAIVREELARGETDRGSIRWVRPKTVAEAGAAIAEAHAAGKAALLDFTGPSCVNCQKMEKTVFRVPSVVKAFASVAPIAIDTDPPHDDLANWQQERFQSQNRPLYVRIEAGAPEMRWSEVFSPDDTATLARFHEFLAGGTGSDAGTGGGAGFWLLAVFGGLITLLMPCTYPMIPFSLNFFAKQAATGRSVLPLAAFYAAGIVLCFVGLGVLITGIFGQSLSTIAGHPITNLVIALLFVVLGLSLLGAFLLRLPGNIESKVGGGKAGYVGALVMGLTFAITAFSCAAPFAGTVLAEAVASGKWIRAVEGMAVYGGTIAIPFFVLAMSPSVLQRLPRAGAWMNEFKVVGGLVELAAALKFLAICDYAWGWGIIGRSFTLASWSACALVIAIYLLGLIRWPGDRAIDQMSTGRVLVSLSFLVLALWMGSGLCGNNLGTIESFFPGDPAP
;
A
#
# COMPACT_ATOMS: atom_id res chain seq x y z
N MET A 1 -29.66 -51.06 -56.80
CA MET A 1 -28.22 -50.79 -57.02
C MET A 1 -27.70 -49.54 -56.29
N ARG A 2 -28.51 -48.51 -56.01
CA ARG A 2 -28.08 -47.33 -55.23
C ARG A 2 -28.14 -47.49 -53.70
N THR A 3 -28.94 -48.41 -53.18
CA THR A 3 -29.10 -48.63 -51.72
C THR A 3 -28.15 -49.69 -51.14
N LEU A 4 -27.54 -50.54 -51.98
CA LEU A 4 -26.56 -51.54 -51.56
C LEU A 4 -25.13 -51.01 -51.56
N LEU A 5 -24.84 -49.91 -52.27
CA LEU A 5 -23.53 -49.26 -52.27
C LEU A 5 -23.30 -48.39 -51.01
N SER A 6 -24.37 -47.88 -50.40
CA SER A 6 -24.29 -47.04 -49.20
C SER A 6 -24.01 -47.83 -47.92
N LEU A 7 -24.33 -49.13 -47.88
CA LEU A 7 -24.11 -49.99 -46.72
C LEU A 7 -22.71 -50.60 -46.66
N VAL A 8 -21.99 -50.68 -47.78
CA VAL A 8 -20.58 -51.14 -47.82
C VAL A 8 -19.60 -49.98 -47.55
N LEU A 9 -20.01 -48.73 -47.82
CA LEU A 9 -19.23 -47.54 -47.48
C LEU A 9 -19.30 -47.16 -45.99
N LEU A 10 -20.33 -47.61 -45.26
CA LEU A 10 -20.47 -47.37 -43.81
C LEU A 10 -19.76 -48.40 -42.93
N SER A 11 -19.37 -49.57 -43.45
CA SER A 11 -18.59 -50.58 -42.71
C SER A 11 -17.07 -50.41 -42.83
N SER A 12 -16.60 -49.47 -43.66
CA SER A 12 -15.17 -49.27 -43.96
C SER A 12 -14.53 -48.07 -43.24
N ILE A 13 -15.26 -47.40 -42.33
CA ILE A 13 -14.75 -46.24 -41.54
C ILE A 13 -14.41 -46.64 -40.09
N ILE A 14 -14.66 -47.88 -39.68
CA ILE A 14 -14.33 -48.38 -38.34
C ILE A 14 -12.95 -49.06 -38.36
N TRP A 15 -11.91 -48.41 -38.86
CA TRP A 15 -10.50 -48.79 -38.63
C TRP A 15 -9.59 -47.58 -38.91
N LEU A 16 -9.98 -46.37 -38.48
CA LEU A 16 -9.00 -45.34 -38.17
C LEU A 16 -8.49 -45.63 -36.75
N PRO A 17 -7.17 -45.74 -36.52
CA PRO A 17 -6.65 -45.80 -35.17
C PRO A 17 -7.01 -44.49 -34.50
N ALA A 18 -7.93 -44.52 -33.55
CA ALA A 18 -8.11 -43.43 -32.62
C ALA A 18 -6.74 -43.15 -32.01
N ALA A 19 -6.16 -41.98 -32.28
CA ALA A 19 -5.05 -41.47 -31.50
C ALA A 19 -5.49 -41.58 -30.03
N GLN A 20 -4.77 -42.38 -29.25
CA GLN A 20 -5.02 -42.53 -27.82
C GLN A 20 -4.96 -41.13 -27.20
N ALA A 21 -6.12 -40.56 -26.86
CA ALA A 21 -6.19 -39.38 -26.03
C ALA A 21 -5.57 -39.75 -24.69
N ALA A 22 -4.41 -39.15 -24.38
CA ALA A 22 -3.75 -39.34 -23.10
C ALA A 22 -4.66 -38.76 -22.02
N GLU A 23 -4.99 -39.54 -20.97
CA GLU A 23 -5.73 -39.02 -19.82
C GLU A 23 -4.95 -37.85 -19.18
N PRO A 24 -5.63 -36.77 -18.78
CA PRO A 24 -4.99 -35.63 -18.15
C PRO A 24 -4.43 -36.00 -16.78
N LEU A 25 -3.17 -35.62 -16.54
CA LEU A 25 -2.52 -35.76 -15.24
C LEU A 25 -3.03 -34.72 -14.23
N VAL A 26 -3.44 -33.54 -14.72
CA VAL A 26 -4.03 -32.47 -13.91
C VAL A 26 -4.81 -31.50 -14.81
N GLU A 27 -5.95 -31.02 -14.29
CA GLU A 27 -6.75 -29.96 -14.88
C GLU A 27 -6.87 -28.80 -13.89
N ALA A 28 -6.74 -27.57 -14.37
CA ALA A 28 -6.91 -26.37 -13.56
C ALA A 28 -7.56 -25.26 -14.41
N THR A 29 -8.57 -24.60 -13.87
CA THR A 29 -9.20 -23.43 -14.50
C THR A 29 -8.93 -22.20 -13.67
N LYS A 30 -8.32 -21.17 -14.27
CA LYS A 30 -8.05 -19.91 -13.58
C LYS A 30 -8.06 -18.77 -14.58
N ASN A 31 -8.56 -17.61 -14.16
CA ASN A 31 -8.62 -16.39 -14.97
C ASN A 31 -9.21 -16.62 -16.38
N ASN A 32 -10.22 -17.49 -16.47
CA ASN A 32 -10.97 -17.85 -17.68
C ASN A 32 -10.14 -18.58 -18.75
N VAL A 33 -9.11 -19.32 -18.33
CA VAL A 33 -8.37 -20.26 -19.16
C VAL A 33 -8.36 -21.62 -18.47
N HIS A 34 -8.86 -22.64 -19.17
CA HIS A 34 -8.78 -24.03 -18.77
C HIS A 34 -7.44 -24.62 -19.22
N VAL A 35 -6.63 -25.08 -18.27
CA VAL A 35 -5.31 -25.69 -18.51
C VAL A 35 -5.38 -27.17 -18.20
N GLU A 36 -5.04 -27.98 -19.20
CA GLU A 36 -4.97 -29.44 -19.10
C GLU A 36 -3.51 -29.86 -19.33
N ILE A 37 -2.94 -30.65 -18.42
CA ILE A 37 -1.59 -31.20 -18.60
C ILE A 37 -1.67 -32.72 -18.73
N SER A 38 -1.14 -33.25 -19.82
CA SER A 38 -1.03 -34.68 -20.09
C SER A 38 0.42 -35.08 -20.38
N LEU A 39 0.68 -36.39 -20.41
CA LEU A 39 2.01 -36.96 -20.64
C LEU A 39 1.97 -37.88 -21.86
N GLU A 40 2.67 -37.49 -22.91
CA GLU A 40 2.92 -38.35 -24.07
C GLU A 40 4.21 -39.14 -23.84
N ARG A 41 4.13 -40.49 -23.80
CA ARG A 41 5.32 -41.33 -23.63
C ARG A 41 6.08 -41.48 -24.94
N GLY A 42 7.40 -41.30 -24.89
CA GLY A 42 8.34 -41.60 -25.97
C GLY A 42 9.01 -42.97 -25.79
N ALA A 43 10.09 -43.20 -26.53
CA ALA A 43 10.86 -44.43 -26.43
C ALA A 43 11.76 -44.43 -25.16
N GLY A 44 11.68 -45.47 -24.34
CA GLY A 44 12.53 -45.62 -23.15
C GLY A 44 12.13 -44.68 -22.00
N SER A 45 13.09 -43.87 -21.51
CA SER A 45 12.88 -42.86 -20.46
C SER A 45 12.44 -41.50 -21.00
N ASP A 46 12.25 -41.37 -22.31
CA ASP A 46 11.82 -40.11 -22.92
C ASP A 46 10.30 -39.95 -22.84
N ALA A 47 9.84 -38.76 -22.44
CA ALA A 47 8.43 -38.39 -22.45
C ALA A 47 8.27 -36.90 -22.78
N THR A 48 7.07 -36.48 -23.15
CA THR A 48 6.74 -35.08 -23.42
C THR A 48 5.57 -34.67 -22.55
N LEU A 49 5.74 -33.61 -21.75
CA LEU A 49 4.62 -32.96 -21.08
C LEU A 49 3.90 -32.06 -22.07
N VAL A 50 2.59 -32.25 -22.18
CA VAL A 50 1.73 -31.50 -23.09
C VAL A 50 0.76 -30.67 -22.26
N GLY A 51 0.86 -29.35 -22.34
CA GLY A 51 -0.06 -28.41 -21.70
C GLY A 51 -1.00 -27.80 -22.74
N VAL A 52 -2.30 -28.04 -22.63
CA VAL A 52 -3.34 -27.44 -23.49
C VAL A 52 -3.99 -26.29 -22.73
N PHE A 53 -3.91 -25.08 -23.28
CA PHE A 53 -4.49 -23.87 -22.71
C PHE A 53 -5.70 -23.45 -23.54
N THR A 54 -6.89 -23.50 -22.96
CA THR A 54 -8.16 -23.24 -23.64
C THR A 54 -8.84 -22.02 -23.02
N PRO A 55 -8.90 -20.87 -23.71
CA PRO A 55 -9.67 -19.71 -23.24
C PRO A 55 -11.18 -19.98 -23.25
N ASP A 56 -11.89 -19.57 -22.20
CA ASP A 56 -13.35 -19.78 -22.07
C ASP A 56 -14.17 -18.79 -22.92
N ALA A 57 -13.59 -17.64 -23.28
CA ALA A 57 -14.23 -16.60 -24.10
C ALA A 57 -13.54 -16.48 -25.46
N ARG A 58 -14.31 -16.25 -26.53
CA ARG A 58 -13.80 -16.20 -27.91
C ARG A 58 -12.88 -15.00 -28.19
N ASP A 59 -12.93 -13.95 -27.38
CA ASP A 59 -12.14 -12.73 -27.54
C ASP A 59 -10.84 -12.70 -26.72
N LEU A 60 -10.53 -13.79 -26.00
CA LEU A 60 -9.31 -13.93 -25.20
C LEU A 60 -8.19 -14.58 -26.00
N HIS A 61 -7.07 -13.88 -26.08
CA HIS A 61 -5.84 -14.34 -26.71
C HIS A 61 -4.75 -14.60 -25.66
N ILE A 62 -4.00 -15.67 -25.84
CA ILE A 62 -2.88 -16.06 -24.97
C ILE A 62 -1.56 -15.57 -25.58
N TYR A 63 -0.64 -15.07 -24.77
CA TYR A 63 0.67 -14.62 -25.26
C TYR A 63 1.59 -15.75 -25.71
N ASP A 64 2.47 -15.41 -26.66
CA ASP A 64 3.51 -16.29 -27.20
C ASP A 64 4.45 -16.83 -26.09
N ILE A 65 4.99 -18.03 -26.31
CA ILE A 65 6.06 -18.63 -25.51
C ILE A 65 7.37 -17.84 -25.62
N ALA A 66 7.58 -17.12 -26.73
CA ALA A 66 8.80 -16.38 -27.06
C ALA A 66 8.72 -14.86 -26.77
N LEU A 67 7.68 -14.40 -26.06
CA LEU A 67 7.54 -12.99 -25.67
C LEU A 67 8.79 -12.51 -24.90
N SER A 68 9.40 -11.43 -25.36
CA SER A 68 10.59 -10.82 -24.74
C SER A 68 10.27 -10.23 -23.38
N ASP A 69 11.19 -10.36 -22.41
CA ASP A 69 11.00 -9.86 -21.04
C ASP A 69 10.87 -8.31 -20.97
N ASP A 70 11.16 -7.57 -22.07
CA ASP A 70 11.02 -6.11 -22.21
C ASP A 70 9.63 -5.65 -22.71
N ALA A 71 8.70 -6.57 -22.94
CA ALA A 71 7.39 -6.24 -23.51
C ALA A 71 6.41 -5.73 -22.44
N ASP A 72 6.20 -4.41 -22.36
CA ASP A 72 5.16 -3.63 -21.65
C ASP A 72 4.16 -4.42 -20.74
N GLY A 73 4.67 -5.16 -19.74
CA GLY A 73 3.86 -5.88 -18.76
C GLY A 73 3.22 -7.21 -19.19
N GLY A 74 3.61 -7.81 -20.33
CA GLY A 74 3.11 -9.12 -20.77
C GLY A 74 3.82 -10.31 -20.12
N VAL A 75 3.11 -11.42 -19.88
CA VAL A 75 3.68 -12.68 -19.36
C VAL A 75 3.60 -13.77 -20.44
N ALA A 76 4.77 -14.31 -20.82
CA ALA A 76 4.88 -15.39 -21.78
C ALA A 76 4.20 -16.68 -21.29
N THR A 77 3.67 -17.48 -22.22
CA THR A 77 3.17 -18.81 -21.87
C THR A 77 4.34 -19.74 -21.59
N ARG A 78 4.43 -20.28 -20.37
CA ARG A 78 5.55 -21.13 -19.92
C ARG A 78 5.02 -22.38 -19.23
N LEU A 79 5.62 -23.52 -19.57
CA LEU A 79 5.47 -24.80 -18.90
C LEU A 79 6.87 -25.27 -18.47
N ALA A 80 7.10 -25.47 -17.19
CA ALA A 80 8.41 -25.86 -16.65
C ALA A 80 8.28 -26.83 -15.48
N LEU A 81 9.28 -27.69 -15.26
CA LEU A 81 9.35 -28.51 -14.05
C LEU A 81 9.84 -27.68 -12.87
N ALA A 82 9.30 -27.94 -11.66
CA ALA A 82 9.74 -27.25 -10.46
C ALA A 82 11.21 -27.56 -10.12
N PRO A 83 11.96 -26.61 -9.51
CA PRO A 83 13.33 -26.84 -9.07
C PRO A 83 13.44 -28.04 -8.13
N GLY A 84 14.33 -28.99 -8.44
CA GLY A 84 14.48 -30.24 -7.68
C GLY A 84 13.55 -31.38 -8.11
N SER A 85 12.85 -31.24 -9.24
CA SER A 85 12.08 -32.35 -9.84
C SER A 85 13.00 -33.54 -10.16
N PRO A 86 12.56 -34.78 -9.90
CA PRO A 86 13.28 -36.00 -10.29
C PRO A 86 13.26 -36.23 -11.82
N ALA A 87 12.46 -35.47 -12.56
CA ALA A 87 12.48 -35.41 -14.03
C ALA A 87 13.27 -34.18 -14.50
N ALA A 88 13.93 -34.27 -15.65
CA ALA A 88 14.71 -33.18 -16.23
C ALA A 88 14.18 -32.78 -17.61
N ALA A 89 14.07 -31.47 -17.88
CA ALA A 89 13.71 -30.95 -19.20
C ALA A 89 14.88 -31.14 -20.19
N ARG A 90 14.61 -31.66 -21.38
CA ARG A 90 15.62 -32.04 -22.39
C ARG A 90 15.77 -31.02 -23.53
N GLY A 91 14.88 -30.04 -23.62
CA GLY A 91 14.87 -29.08 -24.73
C GLY A 91 13.96 -27.87 -24.50
N PRO A 92 13.95 -26.93 -25.47
CA PRO A 92 13.12 -25.73 -25.39
C PRO A 92 11.64 -26.09 -25.50
N LEU A 93 10.82 -25.21 -24.94
CA LEU A 93 9.37 -25.27 -25.03
C LEU A 93 8.93 -24.99 -26.48
N THR A 94 7.98 -25.77 -27.00
CA THR A 94 7.44 -25.57 -28.36
C THR A 94 5.93 -25.45 -28.34
N ALA A 95 5.35 -24.58 -29.17
CA ALA A 95 3.90 -24.42 -29.32
C ALA A 95 3.42 -24.98 -30.67
N ASP A 96 2.17 -25.42 -30.73
CA ASP A 96 1.52 -25.97 -31.93
C ASP A 96 1.12 -24.90 -32.96
N ARG A 97 0.97 -23.65 -32.52
CA ARG A 97 0.51 -22.53 -33.35
C ARG A 97 1.59 -21.44 -33.47
N THR A 98 1.55 -20.71 -34.57
CA THR A 98 2.36 -19.50 -34.77
C THR A 98 1.62 -18.27 -34.23
N SER A 99 2.34 -17.36 -33.58
CA SER A 99 1.78 -16.12 -33.07
C SER A 99 1.52 -15.08 -34.16
N HIS A 100 0.65 -14.13 -33.86
CA HIS A 100 0.38 -12.93 -34.66
C HIS A 100 0.36 -11.70 -33.73
N GLN A 101 0.54 -10.51 -34.30
CA GLN A 101 0.62 -9.28 -33.51
C GLN A 101 -0.77 -8.71 -33.22
N LEU A 102 -1.09 -8.50 -31.95
CA LEU A 102 -2.30 -7.80 -31.50
C LEU A 102 -1.86 -6.65 -30.58
N ALA A 103 -2.17 -5.40 -30.97
CA ALA A 103 -1.76 -4.19 -30.25
C ALA A 103 -0.25 -4.07 -29.98
N GLY A 104 0.60 -4.65 -30.85
CA GLY A 104 2.07 -4.60 -30.71
C GLY A 104 2.70 -5.74 -29.90
N LEU A 105 1.89 -6.69 -29.41
CA LEU A 105 2.35 -7.87 -28.68
C LEU A 105 2.04 -9.19 -29.42
N PRO A 106 2.96 -10.17 -29.44
CA PRO A 106 2.74 -11.47 -30.08
C PRO A 106 1.77 -12.35 -29.26
N VAL A 107 0.63 -12.67 -29.85
CA VAL A 107 -0.43 -13.52 -29.28
C VAL A 107 -0.78 -14.70 -30.18
N TYR A 108 -1.29 -15.78 -29.61
CA TYR A 108 -1.87 -16.89 -30.35
C TYR A 108 -3.28 -16.57 -30.87
N PRO A 109 -3.68 -17.12 -32.03
CA PRO A 109 -5.03 -16.99 -32.56
C PRO A 109 -6.06 -17.70 -31.67
N GLU A 110 -7.32 -17.29 -31.78
CA GLU A 110 -8.44 -17.77 -30.96
C GLU A 110 -8.53 -19.30 -30.91
N GLY A 111 -8.86 -19.82 -29.72
CA GLY A 111 -9.00 -21.26 -29.46
C GLY A 111 -7.86 -21.86 -28.64
N PRO A 112 -7.83 -23.19 -28.50
CA PRO A 112 -6.87 -23.88 -27.64
C PRO A 112 -5.46 -23.81 -28.21
N VAL A 113 -4.48 -23.58 -27.33
CA VAL A 113 -3.05 -23.55 -27.64
C VAL A 113 -2.37 -24.70 -26.92
N THR A 114 -1.62 -25.52 -27.66
CA THR A 114 -0.93 -26.68 -27.12
C THR A 114 0.56 -26.42 -27.04
N VAL A 115 1.13 -26.56 -25.85
CA VAL A 115 2.55 -26.37 -25.59
C VAL A 115 3.19 -27.68 -25.15
N ARG A 116 4.32 -28.03 -25.75
CA ARG A 116 5.03 -29.31 -25.57
C ARG A 116 6.39 -29.06 -24.94
N LEU A 117 6.67 -29.74 -23.83
CA LEU A 117 7.95 -29.73 -23.12
C LEU A 117 8.55 -31.15 -23.10
N PRO A 118 9.66 -31.42 -23.82
CA PRO A 118 10.32 -32.71 -23.76
C PRO A 118 11.04 -32.90 -22.41
N ILE A 119 10.76 -34.02 -21.74
CA ILE A 119 11.29 -34.38 -20.42
C ILE A 119 11.89 -35.78 -20.40
N THR A 120 12.81 -36.01 -19.47
CA THR A 120 13.34 -37.35 -19.16
C THR A 120 12.71 -37.83 -17.86
N LEU A 121 12.08 -39.01 -17.90
CA LEU A 121 11.44 -39.64 -16.75
C LEU A 121 12.48 -40.18 -15.76
N PRO A 122 12.19 -40.16 -14.45
CA PRO A 122 13.09 -40.69 -13.43
C PRO A 122 13.26 -42.20 -13.57
N THR A 123 14.47 -42.69 -13.29
CA THR A 123 14.81 -44.12 -13.32
C THR A 123 15.09 -44.68 -11.94
N ALA A 124 14.58 -45.87 -11.61
CA ALA A 124 14.85 -46.56 -10.34
C ALA A 124 14.84 -48.09 -10.49
N ASP A 125 15.31 -48.81 -9.45
CA ASP A 125 15.41 -50.28 -9.43
C ASP A 125 14.06 -51.01 -9.48
N ARG A 126 12.95 -50.33 -9.16
CA ARG A 126 11.58 -50.84 -9.27
C ARG A 126 10.68 -49.81 -9.96
N ALA A 127 9.79 -50.29 -10.81
CA ALA A 127 8.73 -49.47 -11.37
C ALA A 127 7.84 -48.90 -10.25
N GLY A 128 7.57 -47.60 -10.30
CA GLY A 128 6.80 -46.87 -9.31
C GLY A 128 6.28 -45.55 -9.88
N SER A 129 5.71 -44.70 -9.03
CA SER A 129 5.30 -43.36 -9.39
C SER A 129 5.93 -42.35 -8.45
N VAL A 130 6.24 -41.16 -8.97
CA VAL A 130 6.80 -40.06 -8.19
C VAL A 130 6.00 -38.80 -8.44
N THR A 131 5.62 -38.14 -7.35
CA THR A 131 4.89 -36.87 -7.41
C THR A 131 5.87 -35.73 -7.63
N THR A 132 5.59 -34.88 -8.61
CA THR A 132 6.38 -33.67 -8.87
C THR A 132 5.46 -32.50 -9.21
N ALA A 133 5.97 -31.27 -9.11
CA ALA A 133 5.21 -30.07 -9.44
C ALA A 133 5.64 -29.51 -10.80
N VAL A 134 4.68 -29.11 -11.60
CA VAL A 134 4.87 -28.34 -12.83
C VAL A 134 4.50 -26.89 -12.55
N LEU A 135 5.32 -25.97 -13.04
CA LEU A 135 5.12 -24.53 -13.02
C LEU A 135 4.48 -24.10 -14.33
N VAL A 136 3.29 -23.52 -14.22
CA VAL A 136 2.53 -22.98 -15.34
C VAL A 136 2.49 -21.45 -15.23
N SER A 137 2.79 -20.75 -16.33
CA SER A 137 2.60 -19.31 -16.42
C SER A 137 1.90 -18.96 -17.74
N TYR A 138 0.91 -18.06 -17.70
CA TYR A 138 0.22 -17.55 -18.88
C TYR A 138 -0.52 -16.26 -18.55
N MET A 139 -0.87 -15.51 -19.60
CA MET A 139 -1.68 -14.30 -19.49
C MET A 139 -2.61 -14.24 -20.70
N ALA A 140 -3.87 -13.94 -20.42
CA ALA A 140 -4.93 -13.88 -21.42
C ALA A 140 -5.45 -12.44 -21.53
N CYS A 141 -5.49 -11.93 -22.76
CA CYS A 141 -5.86 -10.55 -23.05
C CYS A 141 -6.90 -10.46 -24.15
N THR A 142 -7.77 -9.47 -24.00
CA THR A 142 -8.66 -8.98 -25.05
C THR A 142 -8.03 -7.74 -25.70
N LYS A 143 -8.67 -7.15 -26.72
CA LYS A 143 -8.17 -5.93 -27.39
C LYS A 143 -8.11 -4.70 -26.48
N THR A 144 -8.84 -4.68 -25.37
CA THR A 144 -8.99 -3.50 -24.49
C THR A 144 -8.62 -3.76 -23.04
N ASN A 145 -8.55 -5.02 -22.60
CA ASN A 145 -8.26 -5.37 -21.21
C ASN A 145 -7.54 -6.72 -21.10
N CYS A 146 -6.59 -6.81 -20.16
CA CYS A 146 -5.87 -8.04 -19.84
C CYS A 146 -6.33 -8.60 -18.50
N ARG A 147 -6.41 -9.93 -18.39
CA ARG A 147 -6.64 -10.59 -17.11
C ARG A 147 -5.36 -10.60 -16.29
N ILE A 148 -5.53 -10.75 -14.97
CA ILE A 148 -4.40 -10.89 -14.06
C ILE A 148 -3.56 -12.09 -14.52
N PRO A 149 -2.25 -11.93 -14.74
CA PRO A 149 -1.40 -13.02 -15.21
C PRO A 149 -1.29 -14.11 -14.15
N VAL A 150 -1.28 -15.36 -14.60
CA VAL A 150 -0.92 -16.51 -13.76
C VAL A 150 0.58 -16.72 -13.90
N ILE A 151 1.32 -16.63 -12.80
CA ILE A 151 2.79 -16.70 -12.80
C ILE A 151 3.24 -17.81 -11.85
N SER A 152 3.98 -18.79 -12.39
CA SER A 152 4.55 -19.91 -11.64
C SER A 152 3.55 -20.68 -10.78
N GLU A 153 2.32 -20.87 -11.26
CA GLU A 153 1.32 -21.69 -10.59
C GLU A 153 1.79 -23.14 -10.53
N ARG A 154 1.79 -23.71 -9.32
CA ARG A 154 2.28 -25.07 -9.05
C ARG A 154 1.14 -26.07 -9.16
N LEU A 155 1.19 -26.91 -10.18
CA LEU A 155 0.29 -28.04 -10.35
C LEU A 155 1.03 -29.34 -10.04
N SER A 156 0.51 -30.11 -9.08
CA SER A 156 1.08 -31.41 -8.70
C SER A 156 0.67 -32.48 -9.71
N ILE A 157 1.65 -33.16 -10.30
CA ILE A 157 1.45 -34.28 -11.23
C ILE A 157 2.16 -35.53 -10.71
N VAL A 158 1.67 -36.69 -11.14
CA VAL A 158 2.27 -37.98 -10.82
C VAL A 158 2.95 -38.53 -12.07
N LEU A 159 4.27 -38.66 -12.03
CA LEU A 159 5.07 -39.22 -13.13
C LEU A 159 5.42 -40.68 -12.87
N PRO A 160 5.39 -41.55 -13.89
CA PRO A 160 5.88 -42.92 -13.77
C PRO A 160 7.41 -42.97 -13.73
N VAL A 161 7.96 -43.87 -12.92
CA VAL A 161 9.39 -44.17 -12.79
C VAL A 161 9.73 -45.37 -13.68
N VAL A 162 10.73 -45.23 -14.56
CA VAL A 162 11.13 -46.26 -15.53
C VAL A 162 12.25 -47.13 -14.95
N ALA A 163 12.17 -48.46 -15.10
CA ALA A 163 13.22 -49.35 -14.60
C ALA A 163 14.48 -49.28 -15.48
N GLY A 164 15.62 -48.80 -14.93
CA GLY A 164 16.87 -48.63 -15.67
C GLY A 164 18.08 -48.33 -14.77
N ALA A 165 19.25 -48.88 -15.13
CA ALA A 165 20.47 -48.89 -14.32
C ALA A 165 21.10 -47.49 -14.12
N ALA A 166 21.47 -47.18 -12.88
CA ALA A 166 21.97 -45.88 -12.43
C ALA A 166 23.41 -45.53 -12.94
N PRO A 167 23.72 -44.25 -13.22
CA PRO A 167 25.09 -43.77 -13.41
C PRO A 167 25.75 -43.37 -12.06
N PRO A 168 27.09 -43.35 -11.96
CA PRO A 168 27.79 -43.19 -10.69
C PRO A 168 27.89 -41.72 -10.24
N ALA A 169 27.96 -41.56 -8.92
CA ALA A 169 28.03 -40.30 -8.19
C ALA A 169 29.22 -39.40 -8.59
N SER A 170 28.97 -38.10 -8.78
CA SER A 170 30.00 -37.09 -8.96
C SER A 170 30.45 -36.48 -7.63
N THR A 171 31.77 -36.44 -7.49
CA THR A 171 32.64 -35.96 -6.44
C THR A 171 32.42 -34.52 -5.98
N THR A 172 32.59 -34.33 -4.67
CA THR A 172 32.89 -33.06 -3.99
C THR A 172 34.15 -32.41 -4.55
N ALA A 173 34.05 -31.14 -4.97
CA ALA A 173 35.21 -30.29 -5.23
C ALA A 173 35.19 -29.08 -4.29
N SER A 174 36.20 -29.02 -3.43
CA SER A 174 36.54 -27.91 -2.55
C SER A 174 37.13 -26.76 -3.37
N ALA A 175 36.69 -25.53 -3.13
CA ALA A 175 37.37 -24.33 -3.57
C ALA A 175 37.49 -23.37 -2.39
N THR A 176 38.68 -23.31 -1.81
CA THR A 176 39.14 -22.28 -0.89
C THR A 176 39.30 -20.96 -1.64
N ALA A 177 38.47 -19.97 -1.30
CA ALA A 177 38.68 -18.58 -1.71
C ALA A 177 39.29 -17.78 -0.55
N ALA A 178 40.43 -17.16 -0.82
CA ALA A 178 41.19 -16.34 0.11
C ALA A 178 40.39 -15.11 0.59
N VAL A 179 40.48 -14.83 1.88
CA VAL A 179 39.92 -13.64 2.53
C VAL A 179 40.82 -12.45 2.22
N VAL A 180 40.30 -11.46 1.48
CA VAL A 180 40.85 -10.11 1.42
C VAL A 180 39.91 -9.20 2.22
N ALA A 181 40.45 -8.50 3.21
CA ALA A 181 39.73 -7.55 4.05
C ALA A 181 39.28 -6.32 3.23
N PRO A 182 38.10 -5.72 3.52
CA PRO A 182 37.63 -4.58 2.74
C PRO A 182 38.29 -3.27 3.21
N GLU A 183 38.95 -2.60 2.27
CA GLU A 183 39.40 -1.22 2.37
C GLU A 183 38.19 -0.27 2.21
N ARG A 184 38.07 0.76 3.06
CA ARG A 184 36.98 1.75 3.02
C ARG A 184 37.04 2.52 1.69
N ALA A 185 36.12 2.20 0.77
CA ALA A 185 36.04 2.86 -0.52
C ALA A 185 35.47 4.30 -0.41
N ASP A 186 36.16 5.24 -1.05
CA ASP A 186 35.82 6.67 -1.09
C ASP A 186 34.58 6.96 -1.97
N LEU A 187 33.69 7.82 -1.48
CA LEU A 187 32.35 8.14 -2.03
C LEU A 187 32.38 8.65 -3.48
N ALA A 188 33.45 9.31 -3.89
CA ALA A 188 33.63 9.80 -5.25
C ALA A 188 33.85 8.65 -6.26
N SER A 189 34.57 7.62 -5.83
CA SER A 189 34.90 6.43 -6.63
C SER A 189 33.65 5.60 -6.91
N ILE A 190 32.78 5.44 -5.90
CA ILE A 190 31.54 4.65 -6.01
C ILE A 190 30.57 5.31 -7.00
N ARG A 191 30.43 6.64 -6.98
CA ARG A 191 29.56 7.37 -7.93
C ARG A 191 30.05 7.28 -9.37
N ALA A 192 31.37 7.23 -9.59
CA ALA A 192 31.95 7.08 -10.92
C ALA A 192 31.72 5.65 -11.46
N ILE A 193 31.94 4.63 -10.64
CA ILE A 193 31.72 3.22 -11.00
C ILE A 193 30.25 2.98 -11.35
N VAL A 194 29.30 3.45 -10.52
CA VAL A 194 27.86 3.25 -10.76
C VAL A 194 27.41 3.92 -12.06
N ARG A 195 27.93 5.13 -12.37
CA ARG A 195 27.58 5.85 -13.59
C ARG A 195 28.12 5.17 -14.85
N GLU A 196 29.30 4.56 -14.75
CA GLU A 196 29.95 3.89 -15.87
C GLU A 196 29.42 2.46 -16.12
N GLU A 197 28.98 1.76 -15.07
CA GLU A 197 28.36 0.43 -15.17
C GLU A 197 26.93 0.48 -15.72
N LEU A 198 26.14 1.49 -15.36
CA LEU A 198 24.82 1.76 -15.98
C LEU A 198 24.94 2.06 -17.48
N ALA A 199 26.09 2.56 -17.93
CA ALA A 199 26.36 2.84 -19.34
C ALA A 199 26.88 1.62 -20.14
N ARG A 200 27.41 0.58 -19.48
CA ARG A 200 28.05 -0.57 -20.14
C ARG A 200 27.19 -1.82 -20.30
N GLY A 201 26.05 -1.92 -19.62
CA GLY A 201 25.09 -3.02 -19.85
C GLY A 201 25.64 -4.44 -19.60
N GLU A 202 26.74 -4.58 -18.86
CA GLU A 202 27.36 -5.87 -18.55
C GLU A 202 26.68 -6.52 -17.33
N THR A 203 25.76 -7.45 -17.59
CA THR A 203 25.21 -8.36 -16.58
C THR A 203 26.13 -9.60 -16.44
N ASP A 204 27.20 -9.51 -15.65
CA ASP A 204 27.98 -10.69 -15.26
C ASP A 204 27.43 -11.36 -13.97
N ARG A 205 27.64 -12.68 -13.91
CA ARG A 205 26.90 -13.72 -13.20
C ARG A 205 27.21 -13.80 -11.70
N GLY A 206 26.48 -13.05 -10.88
CA GLY A 206 26.37 -13.31 -9.45
C GLY A 206 24.91 -13.20 -8.98
N SER A 207 24.27 -14.32 -8.65
CA SER A 207 22.97 -14.28 -7.96
C SER A 207 23.18 -14.21 -6.46
N ILE A 208 22.52 -13.27 -5.77
CA ILE A 208 22.51 -13.21 -4.31
C ILE A 208 21.94 -14.52 -3.76
N ARG A 209 22.69 -15.20 -2.89
CA ARG A 209 22.27 -16.47 -2.27
C ARG A 209 21.46 -16.20 -1.01
N TRP A 210 20.15 -16.11 -1.14
CA TRP A 210 19.23 -15.89 -0.03
C TRP A 210 19.03 -17.13 0.85
N VAL A 211 19.06 -16.94 2.16
CA VAL A 211 18.53 -17.92 3.14
C VAL A 211 17.04 -17.62 3.32
N ARG A 212 16.18 -18.65 3.21
CA ARG A 212 14.72 -18.50 3.31
C ARG A 212 14.17 -19.33 4.47
N PRO A 213 14.15 -18.78 5.70
CA PRO A 213 13.54 -19.45 6.84
C PRO A 213 12.03 -19.53 6.69
N LYS A 214 11.44 -20.64 7.12
CA LYS A 214 9.97 -20.86 7.12
C LYS A 214 9.34 -20.57 8.47
N THR A 215 10.14 -20.47 9.53
CA THR A 215 9.68 -20.22 10.90
C THR A 215 10.53 -19.16 11.58
N VAL A 216 9.97 -18.53 12.61
CA VAL A 216 10.70 -17.54 13.44
C VAL A 216 11.96 -18.13 14.07
N ALA A 217 11.94 -19.41 14.46
CA ALA A 217 13.09 -20.08 15.04
C ALA A 217 14.23 -20.25 14.01
N GLU A 218 13.91 -20.61 12.77
CA GLU A 218 14.88 -20.69 11.67
C GLU A 218 15.45 -19.32 11.32
N ALA A 219 14.63 -18.27 11.34
CA ALA A 219 15.09 -16.89 11.14
C ALA A 219 16.09 -16.47 12.23
N GLY A 220 15.79 -16.79 13.50
CA GLY A 220 16.70 -16.57 14.62
C GLY A 220 18.03 -17.33 14.49
N ALA A 221 17.98 -18.58 14.05
CA ALA A 221 19.17 -19.39 13.80
C ALA A 221 20.04 -18.81 12.67
N ALA A 222 19.42 -18.35 11.58
CA ALA A 222 20.13 -17.72 10.46
C ALA A 222 20.82 -16.40 10.87
N ILE A 223 20.19 -15.60 11.74
CA ILE A 223 20.82 -14.40 12.31
C ILE A 223 22.03 -14.77 13.17
N ALA A 224 21.90 -15.79 14.03
CA ALA A 224 22.99 -16.25 14.88
C ALA A 224 24.16 -16.81 14.06
N GLU A 225 23.88 -17.55 12.99
CA GLU A 225 24.89 -18.06 12.05
C GLU A 225 25.62 -16.91 11.33
N ALA A 226 24.89 -15.88 10.89
CA ALA A 226 25.49 -14.69 10.30
C ALA A 226 26.47 -14.00 11.25
N HIS A 227 26.08 -13.83 12.52
CA HIS A 227 26.93 -13.22 13.55
C HIS A 227 28.14 -14.10 13.88
N ALA A 228 27.97 -15.42 13.94
CA ALA A 228 29.07 -16.37 14.12
C ALA A 228 30.08 -16.33 12.96
N ALA A 229 29.61 -16.06 11.73
CA ALA A 229 30.45 -15.83 10.55
C ALA A 229 31.06 -14.42 10.49
N GLY A 230 30.83 -13.57 11.50
CA GLY A 230 31.33 -12.20 11.55
C GLY A 230 30.68 -11.24 10.55
N LYS A 231 29.50 -11.58 10.02
CA LYS A 231 28.74 -10.77 9.06
C LYS A 231 27.50 -10.15 9.71
N ALA A 232 27.07 -9.00 9.19
CA ALA A 232 25.76 -8.44 9.53
C ALA A 232 24.65 -9.26 8.89
N ALA A 233 23.57 -9.56 9.62
CA ALA A 233 22.39 -10.19 9.04
C ALA A 233 21.53 -9.13 8.34
N LEU A 234 21.21 -9.31 7.06
CA LEU A 234 20.28 -8.46 6.33
C LEU A 234 18.98 -9.23 6.11
N LEU A 235 17.96 -8.85 6.87
CA LEU A 235 16.60 -9.36 6.74
C LEU A 235 15.88 -8.59 5.63
N ASP A 236 15.28 -9.30 4.68
CA ASP A 236 14.37 -8.79 3.67
C ASP A 236 12.98 -9.37 3.92
N PHE A 237 12.05 -8.55 4.41
CA PHE A 237 10.66 -8.94 4.54
C PHE A 237 9.96 -8.78 3.18
N THR A 238 9.66 -9.93 2.58
CA THR A 238 9.18 -10.05 1.21
C THR A 238 7.94 -10.94 1.13
N GLY A 239 7.37 -11.09 -0.06
CA GLY A 239 6.24 -11.98 -0.31
C GLY A 239 5.84 -12.01 -1.78
N PRO A 240 5.34 -13.16 -2.31
CA PRO A 240 4.83 -13.27 -3.67
C PRO A 240 3.77 -12.22 -4.07
N SER A 241 2.93 -11.77 -3.15
CA SER A 241 1.88 -10.77 -3.36
C SER A 241 2.41 -9.32 -3.39
N CYS A 242 3.66 -9.11 -2.95
CA CYS A 242 4.28 -7.80 -2.88
C CYS A 242 4.88 -7.37 -4.23
N VAL A 243 4.13 -6.53 -4.96
CA VAL A 243 4.56 -5.99 -6.27
C VAL A 243 5.89 -5.23 -6.18
N ASN A 244 6.10 -4.45 -5.11
CA ASN A 244 7.33 -3.69 -4.91
C ASN A 244 8.53 -4.60 -4.63
N CYS A 245 8.34 -5.71 -3.91
CA CYS A 245 9.38 -6.68 -3.61
C CYS A 245 9.84 -7.40 -4.90
N GLN A 246 8.88 -7.81 -5.74
CA GLN A 246 9.20 -8.39 -7.04
C GLN A 246 9.92 -7.38 -7.97
N LYS A 247 9.53 -6.10 -7.92
CA LYS A 247 10.20 -5.04 -8.67
C LYS A 247 11.67 -4.92 -8.25
N MET A 248 11.95 -4.99 -6.94
CA MET A 248 13.31 -4.98 -6.39
C MET A 248 14.17 -6.16 -6.88
N GLU A 249 13.63 -7.38 -6.83
CA GLU A 249 14.32 -8.59 -7.31
C GLU A 249 14.66 -8.54 -8.81
N LYS A 250 13.79 -7.93 -9.61
CA LYS A 250 13.95 -7.81 -11.07
C LYS A 250 14.85 -6.66 -11.50
N THR A 251 15.06 -5.66 -10.64
CA THR A 251 15.81 -4.44 -10.96
C THR A 251 17.06 -4.30 -10.11
N VAL A 252 16.92 -3.79 -8.88
CA VAL A 252 18.03 -3.39 -7.99
C VAL A 252 18.94 -4.56 -7.63
N PHE A 253 18.40 -5.76 -7.36
CA PHE A 253 19.19 -6.93 -6.96
C PHE A 253 19.98 -7.59 -8.09
N ARG A 254 19.83 -7.11 -9.33
CA ARG A 254 20.63 -7.54 -10.48
C ARG A 254 21.78 -6.60 -10.79
N VAL A 255 21.82 -5.43 -10.15
CA VAL A 255 22.89 -4.45 -10.35
C VAL A 255 24.20 -5.03 -9.77
N PRO A 256 25.28 -5.15 -10.56
CA PRO A 256 26.53 -5.80 -10.13
C PRO A 256 27.13 -5.20 -8.85
N SER A 257 27.10 -3.88 -8.70
CA SER A 257 27.56 -3.19 -7.50
C SER A 257 26.75 -3.57 -6.24
N VAL A 258 25.43 -3.74 -6.38
CA VAL A 258 24.56 -4.22 -5.29
C VAL A 258 24.91 -5.67 -4.98
N VAL A 259 24.97 -6.55 -5.98
CA VAL A 259 25.36 -7.97 -5.79
C VAL A 259 26.71 -8.09 -5.06
N LYS A 260 27.69 -7.24 -5.38
CA LYS A 260 28.99 -7.20 -4.72
C LYS A 260 28.89 -6.72 -3.26
N ALA A 261 28.05 -5.72 -2.98
CA ALA A 261 27.79 -5.25 -1.61
C ALA A 261 27.11 -6.33 -0.73
N PHE A 262 26.37 -7.26 -1.33
CA PHE A 262 25.81 -8.40 -0.60
C PHE A 262 26.88 -9.38 -0.08
N ALA A 263 28.14 -9.29 -0.50
CA ALA A 263 29.21 -10.12 0.04
C ALA A 263 29.54 -9.82 1.51
N SER A 264 29.34 -8.56 1.95
CA SER A 264 29.61 -8.10 3.32
C SER A 264 28.47 -8.33 4.31
N VAL A 265 27.32 -8.84 3.84
CA VAL A 265 26.15 -9.14 4.67
C VAL A 265 25.69 -10.58 4.44
N ALA A 266 24.90 -11.11 5.37
CA ALA A 266 24.21 -12.40 5.22
C ALA A 266 22.74 -12.14 4.80
N PRO A 267 22.37 -12.37 3.54
CA PRO A 267 21.02 -12.13 3.04
C PRO A 267 20.02 -13.19 3.50
N ILE A 268 18.97 -12.76 4.20
CA ILE A 268 17.90 -13.61 4.73
C ILE A 268 16.57 -13.04 4.23
N ALA A 269 15.85 -13.78 3.39
CA ALA A 269 14.55 -13.38 2.86
C ALA A 269 13.43 -14.08 3.64
N ILE A 270 12.60 -13.28 4.31
CA ILE A 270 11.48 -13.72 5.15
C ILE A 270 10.19 -13.50 4.37
N ASP A 271 9.51 -14.59 4.04
CA ASP A 271 8.21 -14.56 3.38
C ASP A 271 7.12 -14.31 4.43
N THR A 272 6.36 -13.22 4.27
CA THR A 272 5.24 -12.86 5.15
C THR A 272 3.87 -13.00 4.48
N ASP A 273 3.79 -13.67 3.33
CA ASP A 273 2.52 -14.06 2.74
C ASP A 273 1.92 -15.32 3.37
N PRO A 274 0.58 -15.48 3.32
CA PRO A 274 -0.08 -16.70 3.73
C PRO A 274 0.54 -17.94 3.05
N PRO A 275 0.83 -19.01 3.81
CA PRO A 275 0.36 -19.29 5.17
C PRO A 275 1.30 -18.84 6.31
N HIS A 276 2.32 -18.02 6.06
CA HIS A 276 3.35 -17.64 7.04
C HIS A 276 2.92 -16.45 7.93
N ASP A 277 1.71 -16.54 8.50
CA ASP A 277 1.16 -15.50 9.38
C ASP A 277 2.03 -15.32 10.65
N ASP A 278 2.75 -16.34 11.08
CA ASP A 278 3.70 -16.30 12.20
C ASP A 278 4.92 -15.40 11.91
N LEU A 279 5.47 -15.45 10.69
CA LEU A 279 6.55 -14.57 10.25
C LEU A 279 6.07 -13.13 10.05
N ALA A 280 4.85 -12.96 9.53
CA ALA A 280 4.20 -11.64 9.42
C ALA A 280 3.93 -11.01 10.79
N ASN A 281 3.47 -11.81 11.76
CA ASN A 281 3.29 -11.39 13.14
C ASN A 281 4.63 -11.09 13.81
N TRP A 282 5.66 -11.89 13.57
CA TRP A 282 7.00 -11.63 14.07
C TRP A 282 7.60 -10.34 13.50
N GLN A 283 7.36 -10.06 12.21
CA GLN A 283 7.72 -8.78 11.60
C GLN A 283 7.06 -7.61 12.36
N GLN A 284 5.77 -7.73 12.67
CA GLN A 284 5.05 -6.74 13.47
C GLN A 284 5.61 -6.61 14.88
N GLU A 285 5.77 -7.72 15.59
CA GLU A 285 6.11 -7.75 17.01
C GLU A 285 7.55 -7.29 17.26
N ARG A 286 8.48 -7.61 16.37
CA ARG A 286 9.89 -7.24 16.53
C ARG A 286 10.23 -5.92 15.85
N PHE A 287 9.80 -5.75 14.61
CA PHE A 287 10.21 -4.60 13.78
C PHE A 287 9.14 -3.51 13.67
N GLN A 288 7.93 -3.76 14.18
CA GLN A 288 6.87 -2.75 14.32
C GLN A 288 6.49 -2.12 12.97
N SER A 289 6.42 -2.94 11.93
CA SER A 289 6.10 -2.55 10.57
C SER A 289 5.53 -3.73 9.80
N GLN A 290 4.48 -3.51 9.00
CA GLN A 290 3.98 -4.45 7.98
C GLN A 290 4.43 -4.06 6.56
N ASN A 291 5.32 -3.08 6.42
CA ASN A 291 5.75 -2.62 5.11
C ASN A 291 6.51 -3.74 4.39
N ARG A 292 6.26 -3.83 3.08
CA ARG A 292 6.93 -4.77 2.18
C ARG A 292 7.27 -4.03 0.87
N PRO A 293 8.53 -3.99 0.44
CA PRO A 293 9.71 -4.56 1.10
C PRO A 293 10.12 -3.77 2.36
N LEU A 294 10.65 -4.47 3.36
CA LEU A 294 11.33 -3.88 4.52
C LEU A 294 12.68 -4.57 4.70
N TYR A 295 13.76 -3.79 4.67
CA TYR A 295 15.10 -4.32 4.92
C TYR A 295 15.58 -3.94 6.31
N VAL A 296 16.05 -4.92 7.08
CA VAL A 296 16.62 -4.71 8.41
C VAL A 296 18.01 -5.29 8.49
N ARG A 297 18.99 -4.44 8.80
CA ARG A 297 20.37 -4.84 9.03
C ARG A 297 20.62 -4.97 10.53
N ILE A 298 21.05 -6.14 10.95
CA ILE A 298 21.34 -6.50 12.34
C ILE A 298 22.81 -6.86 12.47
N GLU A 299 23.55 -6.00 13.15
CA GLU A 299 24.94 -6.23 13.53
C GLU A 299 25.06 -6.65 14.99
N ALA A 300 26.07 -7.45 15.32
CA ALA A 300 26.36 -7.83 16.69
C ALA A 300 26.84 -6.60 17.49
N GLY A 301 26.00 -6.11 18.41
CA GLY A 301 26.34 -5.00 19.32
C GLY A 301 26.14 -3.59 18.74
N ALA A 302 25.61 -3.45 17.52
CA ALA A 302 25.25 -2.16 16.92
C ALA A 302 23.72 -1.98 16.88
N PRO A 303 23.21 -0.74 16.78
CA PRO A 303 21.78 -0.50 16.61
C PRO A 303 21.27 -1.08 15.28
N GLU A 304 20.07 -1.67 15.30
CA GLU A 304 19.41 -2.19 14.10
C GLU A 304 19.09 -1.05 13.13
N MET A 305 19.47 -1.20 11.86
CA MET A 305 19.27 -0.19 10.83
C MET A 305 18.19 -0.65 9.85
N ARG A 306 17.29 0.27 9.45
CA ARG A 306 16.10 -0.08 8.65
C ARG A 306 16.00 0.70 7.35
N TRP A 307 15.46 0.04 6.33
CA TRP A 307 15.17 0.64 5.05
C TRP A 307 13.79 0.24 4.55
N SER A 308 12.89 1.21 4.37
CA SER A 308 11.54 1.05 3.82
C SER A 308 11.25 1.87 2.56
N GLU A 309 12.21 2.67 2.07
CA GLU A 309 12.03 3.45 0.83
C GLU A 309 11.91 2.53 -0.40
N VAL A 310 10.88 2.79 -1.23
CA VAL A 310 10.61 2.06 -2.48
C VAL A 310 11.40 2.67 -3.63
N PHE A 311 12.07 1.82 -4.42
CA PHE A 311 12.97 2.27 -5.47
C PHE A 311 12.24 2.66 -6.76
N SER A 312 12.64 3.79 -7.33
CA SER A 312 12.40 4.12 -8.73
C SER A 312 13.66 3.78 -9.54
N PRO A 313 13.55 3.08 -10.71
CA PRO A 313 14.70 2.70 -11.53
C PRO A 313 15.62 3.87 -11.92
N ASP A 314 15.07 5.09 -12.00
CA ASP A 314 15.78 6.29 -12.43
C ASP A 314 16.44 7.07 -11.26
N ASP A 315 16.23 6.66 -10.00
CA ASP A 315 16.70 7.39 -8.82
C ASP A 315 18.09 6.91 -8.36
N THR A 316 19.11 7.47 -9.02
CA THR A 316 20.52 7.22 -8.71
C THR A 316 20.95 7.65 -7.30
N ALA A 317 20.25 8.59 -6.67
CA ALA A 317 20.58 9.08 -5.33
C ALA A 317 20.14 8.07 -4.26
N THR A 318 18.95 7.50 -4.41
CA THR A 318 18.40 6.47 -3.53
C THR A 318 19.19 5.16 -3.65
N LEU A 319 19.62 4.77 -4.86
CA LEU A 319 20.50 3.62 -5.07
C LEU A 319 21.85 3.77 -4.35
N ALA A 320 22.46 4.97 -4.37
CA ALA A 320 23.72 5.24 -3.69
C ALA A 320 23.59 5.15 -2.15
N ARG A 321 22.49 5.68 -1.58
CA ARG A 321 22.19 5.55 -0.15
C ARG A 321 21.94 4.11 0.27
N PHE A 322 21.28 3.32 -0.58
CA PHE A 322 21.08 1.90 -0.32
C PHE A 322 22.40 1.12 -0.31
N HIS A 323 23.31 1.43 -1.22
CA HIS A 323 24.66 0.85 -1.20
C HIS A 323 25.42 1.21 0.09
N GLU A 324 25.28 2.44 0.57
CA GLU A 324 25.84 2.86 1.86
C GLU A 324 25.22 2.07 3.03
N PHE A 325 23.89 1.91 3.05
CA PHE A 325 23.18 1.09 4.02
C PHE A 325 23.67 -0.38 4.02
N LEU A 326 23.93 -0.97 2.84
CA LEU A 326 24.53 -2.31 2.73
C LEU A 326 25.99 -2.36 3.18
N ALA A 327 26.72 -1.25 3.14
CA ALA A 327 28.12 -1.16 3.58
C ALA A 327 28.30 -0.83 5.08
N GLY A 328 27.28 -0.29 5.75
CA GLY A 328 27.32 0.01 7.19
C GLY A 328 26.81 1.40 7.56
N GLY A 329 26.30 2.13 6.58
CA GLY A 329 25.75 3.47 6.76
C GLY A 329 24.32 3.50 7.26
N THR A 330 23.77 4.71 7.28
CA THR A 330 22.44 4.99 7.79
C THR A 330 21.34 4.47 6.86
N GLY A 331 20.31 3.82 7.39
CA GLY A 331 19.16 3.31 6.62
C GLY A 331 18.21 4.41 6.10
N SER A 332 17.23 4.08 5.27
CA SER A 332 16.28 5.08 4.73
C SER A 332 15.35 5.62 5.80
N ASP A 333 14.97 4.78 6.76
CA ASP A 333 14.13 5.17 7.89
C ASP A 333 14.89 6.04 8.90
N ALA A 334 16.18 6.29 8.62
CA ALA A 334 16.95 7.35 9.26
C ALA A 334 16.65 8.76 8.69
N GLY A 335 15.64 8.95 7.83
CA GLY A 335 15.06 10.26 7.51
C GLY A 335 13.59 10.27 7.90
N THR A 336 13.07 11.07 8.84
CA THR A 336 13.32 12.47 9.26
C THR A 336 13.81 12.60 10.71
N GLY A 337 14.64 11.66 11.18
CA GLY A 337 15.07 11.55 12.58
C GLY A 337 15.99 12.66 13.11
N GLY A 338 16.34 13.67 12.31
CA GLY A 338 16.83 14.92 12.87
C GLY A 338 15.67 15.56 13.60
N GLY A 339 15.76 15.77 14.92
CA GLY A 339 14.63 16.28 15.73
C GLY A 339 13.87 17.42 15.04
N ALA A 340 14.57 18.31 14.32
CA ALA A 340 13.98 19.37 13.51
C ALA A 340 12.88 18.93 12.52
N GLY A 341 13.02 17.81 11.80
CA GLY A 341 12.02 17.30 10.85
C GLY A 341 10.73 16.88 11.55
N PHE A 342 10.87 16.11 12.63
CA PHE A 342 9.76 15.73 13.51
C PHE A 342 9.06 16.95 14.13
N TRP A 343 9.82 17.93 14.62
CA TRP A 343 9.26 19.17 15.17
C TRP A 343 8.53 20.00 14.11
N LEU A 344 9.10 20.10 12.91
CA LEU A 344 8.47 20.78 11.77
C LEU A 344 7.15 20.09 11.41
N LEU A 345 7.12 18.76 11.35
CA LEU A 345 5.90 18.00 11.10
C LEU A 345 4.84 18.29 12.17
N ALA A 346 5.21 18.29 13.45
CA ALA A 346 4.30 18.59 14.55
C ALA A 346 3.73 20.02 14.46
N VAL A 347 4.57 21.01 14.13
CA VAL A 347 4.15 22.41 13.94
C VAL A 347 3.23 22.57 12.73
N PHE A 348 3.62 22.04 11.57
CA PHE A 348 2.80 22.14 10.36
C PHE A 348 1.49 21.37 10.48
N GLY A 349 1.51 20.18 11.10
CA GLY A 349 0.30 19.42 11.38
C GLY A 349 -0.67 20.17 12.30
N GLY A 350 -0.15 20.82 13.34
CA GLY A 350 -0.95 21.67 14.24
C GLY A 350 -1.53 22.89 13.52
N LEU A 351 -0.74 23.54 12.65
CA LEU A 351 -1.19 24.70 11.87
C LEU A 351 -2.26 24.34 10.84
N ILE A 352 -2.11 23.22 10.14
CA ILE A 352 -3.11 22.71 9.20
C ILE A 352 -4.41 22.38 9.93
N THR A 353 -4.32 21.80 11.13
CA THR A 353 -5.50 21.49 11.96
C THR A 353 -6.26 22.74 12.38
N LEU A 354 -5.57 23.87 12.58
CA LEU A 354 -6.22 25.15 12.84
C LEU A 354 -7.04 25.65 11.65
N LEU A 355 -6.67 25.27 10.43
CA LEU A 355 -7.37 25.60 9.19
C LEU A 355 -8.50 24.62 8.84
N MET A 356 -8.61 23.50 9.55
CA MET A 356 -9.66 22.50 9.31
C MET A 356 -11.05 23.04 9.73
N PRO A 357 -12.11 22.68 9.00
CA PRO A 357 -13.45 23.23 9.20
C PRO A 357 -14.05 22.98 10.59
N CYS A 358 -13.65 21.90 11.29
CA CYS A 358 -14.23 21.54 12.59
C CYS A 358 -13.74 22.42 13.75
N THR A 359 -12.59 23.08 13.64
CA THR A 359 -12.07 23.98 14.68
C THR A 359 -12.68 25.38 14.60
N TYR A 360 -13.05 25.79 13.38
CA TYR A 360 -13.57 27.10 13.06
C TYR A 360 -14.84 27.52 13.84
N PRO A 361 -15.90 26.68 13.99
CA PRO A 361 -17.10 27.08 14.75
C PRO A 361 -16.83 27.31 16.25
N MET A 362 -15.75 26.75 16.80
CA MET A 362 -15.37 26.96 18.19
C MET A 362 -14.60 28.27 18.42
N ILE A 363 -13.97 28.85 17.39
CA ILE A 363 -13.22 30.11 17.52
C ILE A 363 -14.13 31.25 18.03
N PRO A 364 -15.30 31.54 17.40
CA PRO A 364 -16.20 32.58 17.90
C PRO A 364 -16.74 32.29 19.30
N PHE A 365 -16.95 31.01 19.64
CA PHE A 365 -17.40 30.62 20.98
C PHE A 365 -16.35 30.97 22.04
N SER A 366 -15.09 30.58 21.83
CA SER A 366 -13.97 30.91 22.71
C SER A 366 -13.79 32.43 22.83
N LEU A 367 -13.92 33.16 21.73
CA LEU A 367 -13.84 34.62 21.73
C LEU A 367 -14.96 35.27 22.54
N ASN A 368 -16.20 34.80 22.41
CA ASN A 368 -17.33 35.30 23.21
C ASN A 368 -17.18 35.00 24.69
N PHE A 369 -16.62 33.83 25.05
CA PHE A 369 -16.31 33.48 26.42
C PHE A 369 -15.28 34.44 27.04
N PHE A 370 -14.17 34.71 26.33
CA PHE A 370 -13.16 35.66 26.80
C PHE A 370 -13.68 37.09 26.84
N ALA A 371 -14.49 37.51 25.86
CA ALA A 371 -15.13 38.82 25.84
C ALA A 371 -16.06 39.03 27.05
N LYS A 372 -16.87 38.01 27.41
CA LYS A 372 -17.75 38.04 28.60
C LYS A 372 -16.95 38.12 29.90
N GLN A 373 -15.83 37.40 29.99
CA GLN A 373 -14.98 37.45 31.18
C GLN A 373 -14.23 38.77 31.32
N ALA A 374 -13.75 39.35 30.21
CA ALA A 374 -13.14 40.67 30.17
C ALA A 374 -14.13 41.76 30.61
N ALA A 375 -15.40 41.66 30.22
CA ALA A 375 -16.45 42.58 30.66
C ALA A 375 -16.74 42.51 32.17
N THR A 376 -16.41 41.39 32.82
CA THR A 376 -16.57 41.19 34.28
C THR A 376 -15.38 41.76 35.08
N GLY A 377 -14.41 42.43 34.44
CA GLY A 377 -13.29 43.11 35.11
C GLY A 377 -12.20 42.17 35.67
N ARG A 378 -12.21 40.89 35.29
CA ARG A 378 -11.20 39.90 35.73
C ARG A 378 -10.03 39.81 34.78
N SER A 379 -8.86 39.47 35.32
CA SER A 379 -7.67 39.17 34.52
C SER A 379 -7.93 37.96 33.59
N VAL A 380 -7.95 38.22 32.29
CA VAL A 380 -8.13 37.20 31.24
C VAL A 380 -6.88 36.34 31.01
N LEU A 381 -5.70 36.81 31.43
CA LEU A 381 -4.41 36.15 31.25
C LEU A 381 -4.34 34.74 31.89
N PRO A 382 -4.61 34.55 33.19
CA PRO A 382 -4.59 33.21 33.78
C PRO A 382 -5.67 32.32 33.17
N LEU A 383 -6.83 32.89 32.81
CA LEU A 383 -7.91 32.14 32.17
C LEU A 383 -7.49 31.55 30.81
N ALA A 384 -6.80 32.36 30.00
CA ALA A 384 -6.26 31.94 28.71
C ALA A 384 -5.16 30.88 28.86
N ALA A 385 -4.31 31.00 29.89
CA ALA A 385 -3.29 30.00 30.20
C ALA A 385 -3.92 28.64 30.57
N PHE A 386 -4.97 28.63 31.41
CA PHE A 386 -5.68 27.38 31.74
C PHE A 386 -6.40 26.77 30.54
N TYR A 387 -6.96 27.60 29.64
CA TYR A 387 -7.54 27.13 28.38
C TYR A 387 -6.49 26.49 27.47
N ALA A 388 -5.36 27.16 27.25
CA ALA A 388 -4.23 26.65 26.45
C ALA A 388 -3.63 25.37 27.06
N ALA A 389 -3.46 25.34 28.38
CA ALA A 389 -2.99 24.15 29.11
C ALA A 389 -3.96 22.98 28.96
N GLY A 390 -5.28 23.23 28.96
CA GLY A 390 -6.28 22.19 28.71
C GLY A 390 -6.16 21.53 27.34
N ILE A 391 -5.89 22.33 26.29
CA ILE A 391 -5.67 21.83 24.93
C ILE A 391 -4.40 20.96 24.88
N VAL A 392 -3.28 21.47 25.39
CA VAL A 392 -2.00 20.75 25.40
C VAL A 392 -2.11 19.46 26.22
N LEU A 393 -2.71 19.53 27.41
CA LEU A 393 -2.90 18.37 28.29
C LEU A 393 -3.80 17.32 27.63
N CYS A 394 -4.82 17.74 26.88
CA CYS A 394 -5.67 16.81 26.15
C CYS A 394 -4.90 16.09 25.04
N PHE A 395 -4.17 16.80 24.17
CA PHE A 395 -3.42 16.16 23.09
C PHE A 395 -2.27 15.30 23.61
N VAL A 396 -1.54 15.75 24.63
CA VAL A 396 -0.51 14.94 25.29
C VAL A 396 -1.13 13.73 25.97
N GLY A 397 -2.21 13.92 26.74
CA GLY A 397 -2.91 12.85 27.43
C GLY A 397 -3.46 11.81 26.46
N LEU A 398 -4.04 12.24 25.35
CA LEU A 398 -4.54 11.38 24.29
C LEU A 398 -3.39 10.67 23.57
N GLY A 399 -2.28 11.35 23.27
CA GLY A 399 -1.08 10.73 22.71
C GLY A 399 -0.48 9.66 23.63
N VAL A 400 -0.38 9.94 24.93
CA VAL A 400 0.10 8.99 25.94
C VAL A 400 -0.88 7.84 26.12
N LEU A 401 -2.18 8.11 26.18
CA LEU A 401 -3.23 7.12 26.31
C LEU A 401 -3.25 6.19 25.11
N ILE A 402 -3.19 6.75 23.90
CA ILE A 402 -3.21 6.00 22.66
C ILE A 402 -1.94 5.16 22.54
N THR A 403 -0.77 5.76 22.74
CA THR A 403 0.49 5.00 22.69
C THR A 403 0.49 3.93 23.80
N GLY A 404 -0.04 4.24 24.99
CA GLY A 404 0.00 3.41 26.20
C GLY A 404 -0.92 2.21 26.16
N ILE A 405 -2.14 2.40 25.68
CA ILE A 405 -3.16 1.36 25.57
C ILE A 405 -3.02 0.59 24.26
N PHE A 406 -2.74 1.29 23.16
CA PHE A 406 -2.82 0.71 21.82
C PHE A 406 -1.46 0.46 21.16
N GLY A 407 -0.36 1.05 21.65
CA GLY A 407 0.96 0.83 21.08
C GLY A 407 0.96 0.94 19.55
N GLN A 408 1.23 -0.18 18.88
CA GLN A 408 1.37 -0.29 17.41
C GLN A 408 0.14 -0.93 16.72
N SER A 409 -0.93 -1.22 17.46
CA SER A 409 -2.23 -1.66 16.90
C SER A 409 -3.17 -0.47 16.62
N LEU A 410 -2.60 0.73 16.48
CA LEU A 410 -3.34 1.94 16.12
C LEU A 410 -4.06 1.79 14.77
N SER A 411 -3.43 1.09 13.82
CA SER A 411 -4.00 0.79 12.50
C SER A 411 -5.22 -0.12 12.58
N THR A 412 -5.23 -1.10 13.50
CA THR A 412 -6.35 -2.02 13.70
C THR A 412 -7.61 -1.31 14.20
N ILE A 413 -7.46 -0.34 15.10
CA ILE A 413 -8.60 0.45 15.62
C ILE A 413 -9.05 1.52 14.65
N ALA A 414 -8.10 2.15 13.95
CA ALA A 414 -8.40 3.10 12.88
C ALA A 414 -9.15 2.43 11.72
N GLY A 415 -8.94 1.14 11.48
CA GLY A 415 -9.69 0.33 10.51
C GLY A 415 -11.00 -0.27 11.03
N HIS A 416 -11.27 -0.22 12.34
CA HIS A 416 -12.41 -0.92 12.91
C HIS A 416 -13.75 -0.26 12.49
N PRO A 417 -14.72 -1.03 11.96
CA PRO A 417 -15.95 -0.47 11.37
C PRO A 417 -16.77 0.34 12.37
N ILE A 418 -16.88 -0.13 13.62
CA ILE A 418 -17.64 0.60 14.65
C ILE A 418 -17.00 1.97 14.96
N THR A 419 -15.66 2.05 14.98
CA THR A 419 -14.95 3.30 15.27
C THR A 419 -15.20 4.32 14.15
N ASN A 420 -15.06 3.88 12.90
CA ASN A 420 -15.32 4.73 11.74
C ASN A 420 -16.79 5.16 11.66
N LEU A 421 -17.74 4.31 12.07
CA LEU A 421 -19.16 4.68 12.13
C LEU A 421 -19.43 5.79 13.15
N VAL A 422 -18.84 5.70 14.35
CA VAL A 422 -18.98 6.73 15.39
C VAL A 422 -18.40 8.07 14.91
N ILE A 423 -17.23 8.04 14.26
CA ILE A 423 -16.60 9.24 13.68
C ILE A 423 -17.44 9.81 12.55
N ALA A 424 -17.98 8.96 11.66
CA ALA A 424 -18.86 9.40 10.59
C ALA A 424 -20.13 10.08 11.13
N LEU A 425 -20.78 9.50 12.14
CA LEU A 425 -21.95 10.09 12.78
C LEU A 425 -21.62 11.45 13.40
N LEU A 426 -20.47 11.57 14.06
CA LEU A 426 -20.00 12.84 14.61
C LEU A 426 -19.83 13.91 13.50
N PHE A 427 -19.16 13.58 12.38
CA PHE A 427 -19.00 14.50 11.25
C PHE A 427 -20.32 14.89 10.60
N VAL A 428 -21.29 13.98 10.49
CA VAL A 428 -22.65 14.31 10.02
C VAL A 428 -23.30 15.33 10.97
N VAL A 429 -23.24 15.10 12.28
CA VAL A 429 -23.81 16.03 13.28
C VAL A 429 -23.14 17.40 13.22
N LEU A 430 -21.81 17.45 13.12
CA LEU A 430 -21.05 18.70 13.04
C LEU A 430 -21.33 19.44 11.71
N GLY A 431 -21.38 18.72 10.59
CA GLY A 431 -21.72 19.27 9.28
C GLY A 431 -23.11 19.87 9.24
N LEU A 432 -24.11 19.18 9.79
CA LEU A 432 -25.48 19.71 9.93
C LEU A 432 -25.54 20.92 10.86
N SER A 433 -24.73 20.95 11.93
CA SER A 433 -24.65 22.11 12.81
C SER A 433 -24.07 23.33 12.09
N LEU A 434 -23.04 23.13 11.24
CA LEU A 434 -22.43 24.18 10.43
C LEU A 434 -23.41 24.76 9.38
N LEU A 435 -24.22 23.91 8.75
CA LEU A 435 -25.28 24.34 7.83
C LEU A 435 -26.44 25.07 8.53
N GLY A 436 -26.43 25.15 9.86
CA GLY A 436 -27.43 25.88 10.63
C GLY A 436 -28.72 25.09 10.90
N ALA A 437 -28.73 23.78 10.69
CA ALA A 437 -29.88 22.92 11.04
C ALA A 437 -30.16 22.97 12.55
N PHE A 438 -29.10 23.08 13.36
CA PHE A 438 -29.16 23.30 14.80
C PHE A 438 -27.89 24.02 15.28
N LEU A 439 -28.04 25.06 16.09
CA LEU A 439 -26.91 25.62 16.84
C LEU A 439 -26.71 24.82 18.12
N LEU A 440 -25.50 24.31 18.34
CA LEU A 440 -25.07 23.76 19.62
C LEU A 440 -25.05 24.89 20.68
N ARG A 441 -26.23 25.25 21.21
CA ARG A 441 -26.33 26.11 22.38
C ARG A 441 -26.14 25.24 23.61
N LEU A 442 -25.14 25.58 24.43
CA LEU A 442 -25.06 24.98 25.76
C LEU A 442 -26.36 25.28 26.52
N PRO A 443 -26.99 24.29 27.17
CA PRO A 443 -28.10 24.53 28.08
C PRO A 443 -27.67 25.57 29.13
N GLY A 444 -28.49 26.59 29.38
CA GLY A 444 -28.14 27.71 30.30
C GLY A 444 -27.75 27.27 31.72
N ASN A 445 -28.17 26.07 32.11
CA ASN A 445 -27.88 25.42 33.39
C ASN A 445 -26.40 24.99 33.50
N ILE A 446 -25.77 24.67 32.36
CA ILE A 446 -24.35 24.33 32.26
C ILE A 446 -23.54 25.61 32.08
N GLU A 447 -24.06 26.57 31.29
CA GLU A 447 -23.41 27.88 31.08
C GLU A 447 -23.22 28.66 32.39
N SER A 448 -24.21 28.65 33.28
CA SER A 448 -24.14 29.31 34.60
C SER A 448 -23.20 28.60 35.59
N LYS A 449 -23.06 27.27 35.50
CA LYS A 449 -22.14 26.47 36.33
C LYS A 449 -20.69 26.53 35.85
N VAL A 450 -20.47 26.59 34.54
CA VAL A 450 -19.15 26.65 33.90
C VAL A 450 -18.64 28.10 33.81
N GLY A 451 -19.54 29.09 33.75
CA GLY A 451 -19.21 30.52 33.65
C GLY A 451 -19.26 31.31 34.97
N GLY A 452 -19.68 30.73 36.09
CA GLY A 452 -19.90 31.45 37.35
C GLY A 452 -18.67 31.58 38.26
N GLY A 453 -18.32 32.81 38.68
CA GLY A 453 -17.62 33.14 39.94
C GLY A 453 -16.34 32.38 40.33
N LYS A 454 -16.46 31.14 40.81
CA LYS A 454 -15.33 30.25 41.20
C LYS A 454 -15.00 29.18 40.16
N ALA A 455 -15.86 29.01 39.15
CA ALA A 455 -15.73 28.06 38.04
C ALA A 455 -15.01 28.65 36.81
N GLY A 456 -14.45 29.86 36.87
CA GLY A 456 -13.81 30.49 35.71
C GLY A 456 -12.61 29.69 35.16
N TYR A 457 -11.69 29.25 36.03
CA TYR A 457 -10.52 28.48 35.61
C TYR A 457 -10.86 27.03 35.24
N VAL A 458 -11.71 26.39 36.04
CA VAL A 458 -12.21 25.02 35.76
C VAL A 458 -13.00 25.02 34.45
N GLY A 459 -13.83 26.04 34.23
CA GLY A 459 -14.59 26.22 32.99
C GLY A 459 -13.69 26.48 31.79
N ALA A 460 -12.63 27.27 31.94
CA ALA A 460 -11.63 27.44 30.89
C ALA A 460 -10.93 26.13 30.52
N LEU A 461 -10.56 25.32 31.52
CA LEU A 461 -9.96 24.00 31.30
C LEU A 461 -10.93 23.05 30.57
N VAL A 462 -12.18 22.96 31.03
CA VAL A 462 -13.23 22.10 30.44
C VAL A 462 -13.57 22.56 29.01
N MET A 463 -13.60 23.86 28.75
CA MET A 463 -13.81 24.39 27.40
C MET A 463 -12.63 24.07 26.48
N GLY A 464 -11.39 24.15 26.98
CA GLY A 464 -10.19 23.74 26.23
C GLY A 464 -10.20 22.24 25.91
N LEU A 465 -10.62 21.41 26.86
CA LEU A 465 -10.77 19.96 26.67
C LEU A 465 -11.84 19.63 25.61
N THR A 466 -12.99 20.31 25.67
CA THR A 466 -14.07 20.13 24.68
C THR A 466 -13.62 20.50 23.28
N PHE A 467 -12.86 21.61 23.15
CA PHE A 467 -12.26 22.01 21.88
C PHE A 467 -11.29 20.94 21.36
N ALA A 468 -10.38 20.44 22.19
CA ALA A 468 -9.40 19.45 21.80
C ALA A 468 -10.04 18.11 21.37
N ILE A 469 -11.08 17.64 22.08
CA ILE A 469 -11.82 16.42 21.71
C ILE A 469 -12.50 16.58 20.35
N THR A 470 -13.14 17.73 20.11
CA THR A 470 -13.81 18.01 18.83
C THR A 470 -12.79 18.16 17.70
N ALA A 471 -11.67 18.82 17.97
CA ALA A 471 -10.58 18.98 17.01
C ALA A 471 -9.86 17.66 16.71
N PHE A 472 -9.78 16.74 17.68
CA PHE A 472 -9.07 15.47 17.51
C PHE A 472 -9.63 14.65 16.34
N SER A 473 -10.94 14.65 16.13
CA SER A 473 -11.59 13.91 15.05
C SER A 473 -11.06 14.29 13.66
N CYS A 474 -10.85 15.59 13.41
CA CYS A 474 -10.27 16.07 12.15
C CYS A 474 -8.73 16.17 12.17
N ALA A 475 -8.13 16.21 13.35
CA ALA A 475 -6.68 16.20 13.53
C ALA A 475 -6.08 14.79 13.37
N ALA A 476 -6.88 13.73 13.49
CA ALA A 476 -6.43 12.34 13.55
C ALA A 476 -5.45 11.93 12.43
N PRO A 477 -5.60 12.35 11.15
CA PRO A 477 -4.61 12.02 10.12
C PRO A 477 -3.24 12.64 10.40
N PHE A 478 -3.20 13.92 10.78
CA PHE A 478 -1.94 14.65 11.02
C PHE A 478 -1.33 14.30 12.37
N ALA A 479 -2.13 14.31 13.43
CA ALA A 479 -1.70 13.85 14.75
C ALA A 479 -1.28 12.38 14.72
N GLY A 480 -1.97 11.54 13.93
CA GLY A 480 -1.61 10.14 13.71
C GLY A 480 -0.25 9.97 13.05
N THR A 481 0.09 10.78 12.03
CA THR A 481 1.43 10.75 11.43
C THR A 481 2.54 11.14 12.40
N VAL A 482 2.32 12.20 13.20
CA VAL A 482 3.27 12.61 14.25
C VAL A 482 3.41 11.51 15.31
N LEU A 483 2.32 10.87 15.69
CA LEU A 483 2.35 9.78 16.66
C LEU A 483 3.08 8.56 16.08
N ALA A 484 2.82 8.19 14.83
CA ALA A 484 3.47 7.07 14.15
C ALA A 484 4.99 7.23 14.10
N GLU A 485 5.49 8.42 13.75
CA GLU A 485 6.93 8.72 13.79
C GLU A 485 7.50 8.70 15.22
N ALA A 486 6.70 9.16 16.19
CA ALA A 486 7.07 9.11 17.59
C ALA A 486 7.19 7.66 18.12
N VAL A 487 6.26 6.76 17.73
CA VAL A 487 6.32 5.34 18.12
C VAL A 487 7.45 4.62 17.38
N ALA A 488 7.72 4.96 16.11
CA ALA A 488 8.85 4.42 15.35
C ALA A 488 10.21 4.71 16.01
N SER A 489 10.31 5.82 16.75
CA SER A 489 11.52 6.20 17.49
C SER A 489 11.76 5.38 18.77
N GLY A 490 10.83 4.52 19.19
CA GLY A 490 10.95 3.63 20.35
C GLY A 490 11.02 4.30 21.73
N LYS A 491 10.88 5.64 21.80
CA LYS A 491 10.94 6.42 23.03
C LYS A 491 9.61 7.13 23.28
N TRP A 492 8.90 6.74 24.34
CA TRP A 492 7.65 7.37 24.80
C TRP A 492 7.77 8.88 24.99
N ILE A 493 8.96 9.38 25.34
CA ILE A 493 9.25 10.81 25.47
C ILE A 493 8.97 11.58 24.17
N ARG A 494 9.22 10.97 23.00
CA ARG A 494 8.98 11.63 21.70
C ARG A 494 7.49 11.79 21.38
N ALA A 495 6.65 10.88 21.86
CA ALA A 495 5.19 11.02 21.69
C ALA A 495 4.66 12.18 22.53
N VAL A 496 5.14 12.32 23.77
CA VAL A 496 4.82 13.44 24.66
C VAL A 496 5.29 14.75 24.05
N GLU A 497 6.54 14.80 23.61
CA GLU A 497 7.15 15.97 22.96
C GLU A 497 6.40 16.39 21.69
N GLY A 498 6.17 15.46 20.76
CA GLY A 498 5.45 15.73 19.52
C GLY A 498 4.03 16.24 19.74
N MET A 499 3.29 15.61 20.66
CA MET A 499 1.91 16.02 20.98
C MET A 499 1.86 17.32 21.77
N ALA A 500 2.87 17.61 22.59
CA ALA A 500 2.99 18.89 23.28
C ALA A 500 3.25 20.03 22.29
N VAL A 501 4.12 19.84 21.30
CA VAL A 501 4.36 20.84 20.24
C VAL A 501 3.17 20.97 19.31
N TYR A 502 2.52 19.88 18.96
CA TYR A 502 1.29 19.88 18.16
C TYR A 502 0.17 20.68 18.84
N GLY A 503 -0.17 20.29 20.08
CA GLY A 503 -1.20 20.97 20.88
C GLY A 503 -0.81 22.41 21.22
N GLY A 504 0.47 22.65 21.47
CA GLY A 504 1.02 23.99 21.72
C GLY A 504 0.85 24.90 20.51
N THR A 505 1.13 24.40 19.30
CA THR A 505 0.96 25.15 18.05
C THR A 505 -0.49 25.59 17.85
N ILE A 506 -1.46 24.74 18.22
CA ILE A 506 -2.88 25.07 18.16
C ILE A 506 -3.25 26.08 19.27
N ALA A 507 -2.71 25.91 20.48
CA ALA A 507 -3.06 26.74 21.64
C ALA A 507 -2.45 28.15 21.61
N ILE A 508 -1.27 28.33 21.03
CA ILE A 508 -0.53 29.59 20.99
C ILE A 508 -1.35 30.72 20.33
N PRO A 509 -1.95 30.56 19.13
CA PRO A 509 -2.79 31.59 18.52
C PRO A 509 -3.94 32.06 19.43
N PHE A 510 -4.62 31.14 20.12
CA PHE A 510 -5.69 31.50 21.05
C PHE A 510 -5.18 32.22 22.29
N PHE A 511 -4.03 31.80 22.81
CA PHE A 511 -3.38 32.46 23.94
C PHE A 511 -2.97 33.89 23.58
N VAL A 512 -2.33 34.08 22.41
CA VAL A 512 -1.93 35.39 21.88
C VAL A 512 -3.16 36.28 21.66
N LEU A 513 -4.21 35.74 21.04
CA LEU A 513 -5.44 36.48 20.76
C LEU A 513 -6.13 36.94 22.05
N ALA A 514 -6.12 36.10 23.10
CA ALA A 514 -6.65 36.45 24.41
C ALA A 514 -5.79 37.50 25.14
N MET A 515 -4.49 37.56 24.88
CA MET A 515 -3.58 38.55 25.46
C MET A 515 -3.80 39.96 24.87
N SER A 516 -4.39 40.07 23.69
CA SER A 516 -4.68 41.33 23.00
C SER A 516 -6.19 41.64 22.95
N PRO A 517 -6.81 42.14 24.03
CA PRO A 517 -8.22 42.53 24.02
C PRO A 517 -8.53 43.65 23.01
N SER A 518 -7.53 44.49 22.67
CA SER A 518 -7.63 45.51 21.63
C SER A 518 -7.74 44.95 20.20
N VAL A 519 -7.13 43.79 19.92
CA VAL A 519 -7.29 43.09 18.63
C VAL A 519 -8.65 42.40 18.59
N LEU A 520 -9.10 41.85 19.71
CA LEU A 520 -10.42 41.22 19.83
C LEU A 520 -11.56 42.19 19.52
N GLN A 521 -11.43 43.45 19.93
CA GLN A 521 -12.40 44.51 19.61
C GLN A 521 -12.35 44.98 18.15
N ARG A 522 -11.23 44.74 17.45
CA ARG A 522 -11.04 45.10 16.03
C ARG A 522 -11.41 43.97 15.07
N LEU A 523 -11.63 42.75 15.56
CA LEU A 523 -12.04 41.65 14.69
C LEU A 523 -13.38 41.99 14.03
N PRO A 524 -13.49 41.83 12.70
CA PRO A 524 -14.74 42.08 12.00
C PRO A 524 -15.82 41.18 12.61
N ARG A 525 -16.97 41.78 12.96
CA ARG A 525 -18.12 41.01 13.42
C ARG A 525 -18.39 39.91 12.40
N ALA A 526 -18.70 38.71 12.89
CA ALA A 526 -19.11 37.56 12.09
C ALA A 526 -20.28 37.98 11.16
N GLY A 527 -19.93 38.45 9.96
CA GLY A 527 -20.86 38.97 8.96
C GLY A 527 -21.15 37.92 7.89
N ALA A 528 -21.48 38.37 6.68
CA ALA A 528 -21.82 37.50 5.56
C ALA A 528 -20.71 36.49 5.22
N TRP A 529 -19.44 36.90 5.29
CA TRP A 529 -18.30 36.00 5.05
C TRP A 529 -18.26 34.81 6.03
N MET A 530 -18.64 35.00 7.29
CA MET A 530 -18.71 33.90 8.26
C MET A 530 -19.80 32.88 7.89
N ASN A 531 -20.91 33.35 7.28
CA ASN A 531 -21.96 32.45 6.82
C ASN A 531 -21.49 31.62 5.61
N GLU A 532 -20.81 32.25 4.66
CA GLU A 532 -20.22 31.55 3.51
C GLU A 532 -19.23 30.46 3.96
N PHE A 533 -18.36 30.76 4.92
CA PHE A 533 -17.42 29.78 5.47
C PHE A 533 -18.11 28.61 6.18
N LYS A 534 -19.22 28.86 6.87
CA LYS A 534 -20.01 27.79 7.51
C LYS A 534 -20.65 26.86 6.49
N VAL A 535 -21.23 27.41 5.43
CA VAL A 535 -21.87 26.61 4.37
C VAL A 535 -20.82 25.78 3.62
N VAL A 536 -19.69 26.39 3.22
CA VAL A 536 -18.60 25.67 2.55
C VAL A 536 -18.00 24.60 3.47
N GLY A 537 -17.68 24.95 4.72
CA GLY A 537 -17.13 24.01 5.70
C GLY A 537 -18.08 22.86 6.01
N GLY A 538 -19.39 23.12 6.14
CA GLY A 538 -20.40 22.09 6.37
C GLY A 538 -20.52 21.11 5.21
N LEU A 539 -20.47 21.58 3.95
CA LEU A 539 -20.50 20.70 2.78
C LEU A 539 -19.23 19.84 2.66
N VAL A 540 -18.05 20.41 2.96
CA VAL A 540 -16.78 19.65 2.98
C VAL A 540 -16.80 18.60 4.10
N GLU A 541 -17.32 18.94 5.28
CA GLU A 541 -17.45 18.02 6.41
C GLU A 541 -18.37 16.84 6.07
N LEU A 542 -19.50 17.10 5.41
CA LEU A 542 -20.42 16.05 4.95
C LEU A 542 -19.77 15.14 3.90
N ALA A 543 -18.98 15.70 2.98
CA ALA A 543 -18.22 14.91 2.02
C ALA A 543 -17.17 14.00 2.73
N ALA A 544 -16.48 14.53 3.75
CA ALA A 544 -15.54 13.76 4.56
C ALA A 544 -16.23 12.63 5.35
N ALA A 545 -17.43 12.87 5.89
CA ALA A 545 -18.22 11.86 6.60
C ALA A 545 -18.52 10.63 5.73
N LEU A 546 -18.79 10.84 4.43
CA LEU A 546 -19.05 9.75 3.48
C LEU A 546 -17.85 8.83 3.29
N LYS A 547 -16.62 9.34 3.42
CA LYS A 547 -15.41 8.50 3.37
C LYS A 547 -15.41 7.48 4.50
N PHE A 548 -15.69 7.92 5.72
CA PHE A 548 -15.71 7.04 6.89
C PHE A 548 -16.86 6.02 6.82
N LEU A 549 -18.01 6.43 6.28
CA LEU A 549 -19.11 5.52 5.94
C LEU A 549 -18.71 4.47 4.89
N ALA A 550 -17.92 4.84 3.88
CA ALA A 550 -17.45 3.90 2.86
C ALA A 550 -16.54 2.81 3.43
N ILE A 551 -15.72 3.14 4.44
CA ILE A 551 -14.89 2.15 5.16
C ILE A 551 -15.79 1.16 5.92
N CYS A 552 -16.87 1.63 6.54
CA CYS A 552 -17.85 0.77 7.22
C CYS A 552 -18.59 -0.15 6.23
N ASP A 553 -19.00 0.39 5.09
CA ASP A 553 -19.69 -0.35 4.02
C ASP A 553 -18.81 -1.48 3.48
N TYR A 554 -17.52 -1.21 3.26
CA TYR A 554 -16.53 -2.21 2.85
C TYR A 554 -16.35 -3.32 3.89
N ALA A 555 -16.27 -2.97 5.17
CA ALA A 555 -16.09 -3.95 6.25
C ALA A 555 -17.34 -4.82 6.50
N TRP A 556 -18.54 -4.31 6.22
CA TRP A 556 -19.81 -5.03 6.39
C TRP A 556 -20.36 -5.65 5.10
N GLY A 557 -19.73 -5.38 3.95
CA GLY A 557 -20.09 -5.97 2.66
C GLY A 557 -21.44 -5.50 2.12
N TRP A 558 -21.90 -4.31 2.48
CA TRP A 558 -23.19 -3.77 2.01
C TRP A 558 -23.13 -3.41 0.51
N GLY A 559 -21.97 -3.00 -0.01
CA GLY A 559 -21.75 -2.74 -1.43
C GLY A 559 -22.53 -1.55 -2.00
N ILE A 560 -23.09 -0.70 -1.13
CA ILE A 560 -23.89 0.47 -1.53
C ILE A 560 -22.97 1.68 -1.76
N ILE A 561 -21.90 1.80 -0.96
CA ILE A 561 -20.97 2.95 -0.99
C ILE A 561 -19.68 2.53 -1.71
N GLY A 562 -19.82 2.25 -3.01
CA GLY A 562 -18.68 1.94 -3.88
C GLY A 562 -17.85 3.18 -4.27
N ARG A 563 -16.83 2.95 -5.10
CA ARG A 563 -15.95 3.98 -5.66
C ARG A 563 -16.76 5.04 -6.38
N SER A 564 -17.66 4.59 -7.25
CA SER A 564 -18.51 5.46 -8.08
C SER A 564 -19.42 6.34 -7.23
N PHE A 565 -20.02 5.81 -6.17
CA PHE A 565 -20.88 6.59 -5.28
C PHE A 565 -20.09 7.66 -4.51
N THR A 566 -18.91 7.28 -4.00
CA THR A 566 -18.06 8.21 -3.23
C THR A 566 -17.55 9.35 -4.11
N LEU A 567 -17.07 9.05 -5.32
CA LEU A 567 -16.64 10.04 -6.30
C LEU A 567 -17.79 10.95 -6.76
N ALA A 568 -18.97 10.37 -7.03
CA ALA A 568 -20.16 11.13 -7.40
C ALA A 568 -20.54 12.13 -6.31
N SER A 569 -20.54 11.70 -5.05
CA SER A 569 -20.92 12.57 -3.93
C SER A 569 -19.90 13.69 -3.70
N TRP A 570 -18.60 13.39 -3.78
CA TRP A 570 -17.57 14.43 -3.64
C TRP A 570 -17.60 15.44 -4.79
N SER A 571 -17.79 14.96 -6.04
CA SER A 571 -17.97 15.83 -7.21
C SER A 571 -19.22 16.71 -7.05
N ALA A 572 -20.34 16.13 -6.60
CA ALA A 572 -21.57 16.86 -6.35
C ALA A 572 -21.40 17.93 -5.26
N CYS A 573 -20.73 17.61 -4.14
CA CYS A 573 -20.45 18.58 -3.08
C CYS A 573 -19.56 19.73 -3.59
N ALA A 574 -18.49 19.42 -4.32
CA ALA A 574 -17.60 20.42 -4.91
C ALA A 574 -18.33 21.32 -5.92
N LEU A 575 -19.23 20.75 -6.73
CA LEU A 575 -20.05 21.50 -7.68
C LEU A 575 -21.04 22.43 -6.96
N VAL A 576 -21.72 21.95 -5.91
CA VAL A 576 -22.64 22.77 -5.09
C VAL A 576 -21.88 23.92 -4.43
N ILE A 577 -20.67 23.68 -3.92
CA ILE A 577 -19.79 24.74 -3.36
C ILE A 577 -19.45 25.77 -4.44
N ALA A 578 -19.06 25.35 -5.64
CA ALA A 578 -18.72 26.27 -6.73
C ALA A 578 -19.92 27.15 -7.13
N ILE A 579 -21.11 26.54 -7.27
CA ILE A 579 -22.37 27.23 -7.61
C ILE A 579 -22.80 28.20 -6.49
N TYR A 580 -22.66 27.79 -5.23
CA TYR A 580 -22.92 28.63 -4.06
C TYR A 580 -21.98 29.85 -4.03
N LEU A 581 -20.69 29.65 -4.29
CA LEU A 581 -19.73 30.75 -4.37
C LEU A 581 -19.94 31.66 -5.59
N LEU A 582 -20.53 31.18 -6.68
CA LEU A 582 -20.94 32.02 -7.81
C LEU A 582 -22.22 32.83 -7.52
N GLY A 583 -22.90 32.58 -6.39
CA GLY A 583 -24.09 33.32 -5.97
C GLY A 583 -25.39 32.89 -6.65
N LEU A 584 -25.38 31.76 -7.36
CA LEU A 584 -26.58 31.16 -7.96
C LEU A 584 -27.52 30.56 -6.90
N ILE A 585 -26.97 30.04 -5.81
CA ILE A 585 -27.71 29.51 -4.66
C ILE A 585 -27.46 30.45 -3.47
N ARG A 586 -28.53 30.86 -2.78
CA ARG A 586 -28.45 31.74 -1.60
C ARG A 586 -28.99 31.02 -0.38
N TRP A 587 -28.23 31.02 0.71
CA TRP A 587 -28.68 30.46 1.98
C TRP A 587 -29.32 31.55 2.86
N PRO A 588 -30.24 31.18 3.79
CA PRO A 588 -30.82 32.12 4.74
C PRO A 588 -29.73 32.78 5.59
N GLY A 589 -29.53 34.09 5.42
CA GLY A 589 -28.49 34.87 6.13
C GLY A 589 -27.39 35.48 5.24
N ASP A 590 -27.36 35.14 3.94
CA ASP A 590 -26.41 35.73 2.99
C ASP A 590 -26.81 37.15 2.55
N ARG A 591 -25.82 38.05 2.37
CA ARG A 591 -26.04 39.39 1.79
C ARG A 591 -26.21 39.29 0.26
N ALA A 592 -26.98 40.21 -0.31
CA ALA A 592 -27.01 40.40 -1.76
C ALA A 592 -25.61 40.77 -2.27
N ILE A 593 -25.15 40.07 -3.32
CA ILE A 593 -23.81 40.24 -3.88
C ILE A 593 -23.90 41.34 -4.95
N ASP A 594 -23.46 42.56 -4.62
CA ASP A 594 -23.44 43.68 -5.58
C ASP A 594 -22.19 43.70 -6.47
N GLN A 595 -21.07 43.10 -6.02
CA GLN A 595 -19.83 42.96 -6.83
C GLN A 595 -19.15 41.60 -6.56
N MET A 596 -18.81 40.88 -7.64
CA MET A 596 -18.04 39.64 -7.55
C MET A 596 -16.56 39.95 -7.26
N SER A 597 -16.11 39.66 -6.04
CA SER A 597 -14.69 39.73 -5.68
C SER A 597 -13.88 38.69 -6.46
N THR A 598 -12.73 39.10 -7.02
CA THR A 598 -11.80 38.22 -7.76
C THR A 598 -11.41 36.98 -6.95
N GLY A 599 -11.25 37.12 -5.63
CA GLY A 599 -10.92 35.99 -4.75
C GLY A 599 -12.04 34.94 -4.70
N ARG A 600 -13.31 35.37 -4.70
CA ARG A 600 -14.46 34.46 -4.69
C ARG A 600 -14.57 33.67 -5.99
N VAL A 601 -14.31 34.33 -7.12
CA VAL A 601 -14.28 33.69 -8.45
C VAL A 601 -13.15 32.67 -8.54
N LEU A 602 -11.95 32.99 -8.05
CA LEU A 602 -10.80 32.08 -8.10
C LEU A 602 -11.02 30.83 -7.24
N VAL A 603 -11.58 30.99 -6.04
CA VAL A 603 -11.92 29.85 -5.16
C VAL A 603 -13.04 29.01 -5.80
N SER A 604 -14.08 29.63 -6.35
CA SER A 604 -15.15 28.92 -7.06
C SER A 604 -14.62 28.13 -8.27
N LEU A 605 -13.77 28.73 -9.10
CA LEU A 605 -13.12 28.05 -10.23
C LEU A 605 -12.28 26.87 -9.77
N SER A 606 -11.57 26.99 -8.65
CA SER A 606 -10.78 25.88 -8.08
C SER A 606 -11.67 24.69 -7.69
N PHE A 607 -12.81 24.94 -7.03
CA PHE A 607 -13.80 23.90 -6.72
C PHE A 607 -14.49 23.33 -7.96
N LEU A 608 -14.71 24.14 -8.99
CA LEU A 608 -15.30 23.70 -10.25
C LEU A 608 -14.34 22.78 -11.03
N VAL A 609 -13.05 23.15 -11.08
CA VAL A 609 -12.00 22.28 -11.64
C VAL A 609 -11.91 20.98 -10.84
N LEU A 610 -11.94 21.03 -9.51
CA LEU A 610 -11.96 19.83 -8.67
C LEU A 610 -13.18 18.95 -8.96
N ALA A 611 -14.38 19.54 -9.08
CA ALA A 611 -15.61 18.82 -9.39
C ALA A 611 -15.53 18.12 -10.76
N LEU A 612 -15.01 18.79 -11.78
CA LEU A 612 -14.81 18.22 -13.12
C LEU A 612 -13.71 17.14 -13.13
N TRP A 613 -12.63 17.36 -12.41
CA TRP A 613 -11.53 16.40 -12.30
C TRP A 613 -11.99 15.11 -11.63
N MET A 614 -12.66 15.20 -10.48
CA MET A 614 -13.28 14.04 -9.82
C MET A 614 -14.41 13.43 -10.66
N GLY A 615 -15.16 14.28 -11.38
CA GLY A 615 -16.17 13.89 -12.37
C GLY A 615 -15.60 12.98 -13.46
N SER A 616 -14.40 13.28 -13.96
CA SER A 616 -13.73 12.46 -14.97
C SER A 616 -13.41 11.04 -14.47
N GLY A 617 -13.17 10.87 -13.16
CA GLY A 617 -12.94 9.56 -12.54
C GLY A 617 -14.15 8.62 -12.59
N LEU A 618 -15.38 9.18 -12.65
CA LEU A 618 -16.61 8.41 -12.89
C LEU A 618 -16.70 7.89 -14.33
N CYS A 619 -16.08 8.59 -15.28
CA CYS A 619 -16.04 8.18 -16.69
C CYS A 619 -14.92 7.16 -16.99
N GLY A 620 -14.23 6.64 -15.96
CA GLY A 620 -13.19 5.62 -16.11
C GLY A 620 -11.75 6.16 -16.23
N ASN A 621 -11.53 7.47 -16.04
CA ASN A 621 -10.17 8.02 -15.98
C ASN A 621 -9.48 7.68 -14.65
N ASN A 622 -8.17 7.41 -14.69
CA ASN A 622 -7.36 7.15 -13.50
C ASN A 622 -6.97 8.48 -12.83
N LEU A 623 -7.29 8.64 -11.54
CA LEU A 623 -7.03 9.86 -10.76
C LEU A 623 -5.60 9.91 -10.15
N GLY A 624 -4.73 8.97 -10.51
CA GLY A 624 -3.33 8.94 -10.06
C GLY A 624 -3.22 8.60 -8.57
N THR A 625 -2.44 9.38 -7.81
CA THR A 625 -2.15 9.12 -6.38
C THR A 625 -3.36 9.28 -5.46
N ILE A 626 -4.45 9.92 -5.89
CA ILE A 626 -5.66 10.09 -5.06
C ILE A 626 -6.57 8.87 -5.16
N GLU A 627 -6.36 8.00 -6.15
CA GLU A 627 -7.12 6.75 -6.32
C GLU A 627 -7.03 5.86 -5.06
N SER A 628 -5.88 5.85 -4.37
CA SER A 628 -5.69 5.10 -3.12
C SER A 628 -6.52 5.62 -1.94
N PHE A 629 -7.11 6.82 -2.06
CA PHE A 629 -7.95 7.41 -1.02
C PHE A 629 -9.39 6.91 -1.06
N PHE A 630 -9.83 6.37 -2.22
CA PHE A 630 -11.18 5.86 -2.42
C PHE A 630 -11.17 4.32 -2.36
N PRO A 631 -12.15 3.69 -1.68
CA PRO A 631 -12.23 2.23 -1.65
C PRO A 631 -12.47 1.69 -3.06
N GLY A 632 -11.80 0.58 -3.40
CA GLY A 632 -12.04 -0.14 -4.65
C GLY A 632 -13.45 -0.71 -4.68
N ASP A 633 -14.03 -0.83 -5.88
CA ASP A 633 -15.35 -1.44 -6.02
C ASP A 633 -15.30 -2.91 -5.56
N PRO A 634 -16.27 -3.38 -4.75
CA PRO A 634 -16.35 -4.78 -4.39
C PRO A 634 -16.51 -5.63 -5.66
N ALA A 635 -15.76 -6.73 -5.75
CA ALA A 635 -15.91 -7.67 -6.85
C ALA A 635 -17.37 -8.17 -6.91
N PRO A 636 -17.99 -8.25 -8.10
CA PRO A 636 -19.33 -8.80 -8.25
C PRO A 636 -19.41 -10.28 -7.89
#